data_AF-A0A0M0K3A0-F1
#
_entry.id   AF-A0A0M0K3A0-F1
#
_cell.length_a   1.000
_cell.length_b   1.000
_cell.length_c   1.000
_cell.angle_alpha   90.00
_cell.angle_beta   90.00
_cell.angle_gamma   90.00
#
_symmetry.space_group_name_H-M   'P 1'
#
loop_
_entity.id
_entity.type
_entity.pdbx_description
1 polymer ?
#
loop_
_entity_poly.entity_id
_entity_poly.type
_entity_poly.pdbx_seq_one_letter_code
_entity_poly.pdbx_strand_id
1 'polypeptide(L)'
;MIRFPILRFATPVLIDTLGPDLKHWCPWIVDTATSLTLIYIAWEYKISVFAFYSALRGGRVFADALFAIIVENAKAGNNYCPIIGPDWDPNESVLDEVIGFLIASQGFIFQCTQDYELPFPINFLLFPFTIVENMIRAQVTNGAEDSLYRPVPIF
;
A
#
# COMPACT_ATOMS: atom_id res chain seq x y z
N MET A 1 -14.70 15.60 -15.92
CA MET A 1 -14.33 16.75 -16.78
C MET A 1 -13.18 16.46 -17.77
N ILE A 2 -12.52 15.29 -17.71
CA ILE A 2 -11.40 14.92 -18.60
C ILE A 2 -11.85 14.34 -19.96
N ARG A 3 -13.14 13.99 -20.06
CA ARG A 3 -13.74 13.30 -21.22
C ARG A 3 -13.67 14.10 -22.52
N PHE A 4 -13.97 15.40 -22.46
CA PHE A 4 -13.97 16.29 -23.64
C PHE A 4 -12.58 16.52 -24.26
N PRO A 5 -11.52 16.81 -23.50
CA PRO A 5 -10.18 16.95 -24.09
C PRO A 5 -9.64 15.63 -24.63
N ILE A 6 -9.84 14.50 -23.93
CA ILE A 6 -9.34 13.19 -24.40
C ILE A 6 -10.04 12.77 -25.70
N LEU A 7 -11.36 12.93 -25.79
CA LEU A 7 -12.09 12.67 -27.04
C LEU A 7 -11.58 13.56 -28.18
N ARG A 8 -11.25 14.83 -27.93
CA ARG A 8 -10.76 15.72 -28.98
C ARG A 8 -9.40 15.30 -29.55
N PHE A 9 -8.52 14.70 -28.74
CA PHE A 9 -7.19 14.28 -29.17
C PHE A 9 -7.14 12.83 -29.69
N ALA A 10 -7.84 11.90 -29.03
CA ALA A 10 -7.76 10.46 -29.37
C ALA A 10 -8.67 10.06 -30.55
N THR A 11 -9.85 10.69 -30.66
CA THR A 11 -10.85 10.36 -31.70
C THR A 11 -10.35 10.53 -33.13
N PRO A 12 -9.63 11.61 -33.54
CA PRO A 12 -9.17 11.74 -34.92
C PRO A 12 -8.15 10.66 -35.33
N VAL A 13 -7.28 10.24 -34.41
CA VAL A 13 -6.28 9.18 -34.66
C VAL A 13 -6.95 7.81 -34.81
N LEU A 14 -7.97 7.53 -33.98
CA LEU A 14 -8.76 6.30 -34.07
C LEU A 14 -9.62 6.25 -35.34
N ILE A 15 -10.26 7.34 -35.73
CA ILE A 15 -11.12 7.36 -36.94
C ILE A 15 -10.33 7.13 -38.23
N ASP A 16 -9.06 7.52 -38.29
CA ASP A 16 -8.17 7.32 -39.45
C ASP A 16 -7.67 5.87 -39.56
N THR A 17 -7.57 5.18 -38.43
CA THR A 17 -7.09 3.79 -38.34
C THR A 17 -8.21 2.75 -38.40
N LEU A 18 -9.44 3.13 -38.02
CA LEU A 18 -10.61 2.24 -38.03
C LEU A 18 -11.40 2.35 -39.35
N GLY A 19 -11.82 1.19 -39.87
CA GLY A 19 -12.68 1.10 -41.06
C GLY A 19 -14.03 1.81 -40.88
N PRO A 20 -14.72 2.19 -41.97
CA PRO A 20 -15.92 3.03 -41.94
C PRO A 20 -17.03 2.49 -41.04
N ASP A 21 -17.19 1.18 -40.94
CA ASP A 21 -18.21 0.54 -40.12
C ASP A 21 -17.89 0.58 -38.61
N LEU A 22 -16.63 0.73 -38.20
CA LEU A 22 -16.24 0.70 -36.78
C LEU A 22 -16.19 2.08 -36.11
N LYS A 23 -16.38 3.17 -36.87
CA LYS A 23 -16.26 4.54 -36.36
C LYS A 23 -17.24 4.88 -35.23
N HIS A 24 -18.40 4.23 -35.21
CA HIS A 24 -19.41 4.42 -34.16
C HIS A 24 -18.99 3.86 -32.79
N TRP A 25 -18.04 2.93 -32.73
CA TRP A 25 -17.48 2.40 -31.48
C TRP A 25 -16.37 3.28 -30.89
N CYS A 26 -15.84 4.24 -31.65
CA CYS A 26 -14.73 5.10 -31.21
C CYS A 26 -15.01 5.79 -29.86
N PRO A 27 -16.19 6.38 -29.61
CA PRO A 27 -16.47 7.00 -28.31
C PRO A 27 -16.42 5.98 -27.16
N TRP A 28 -16.93 4.76 -27.38
CA TRP A 28 -16.89 3.69 -26.38
C TRP A 28 -15.47 3.22 -26.10
N ILE A 29 -14.66 2.98 -27.14
CA ILE A 29 -13.25 2.57 -27.02
C ILE A 29 -12.46 3.61 -26.22
N VAL A 30 -12.61 4.90 -26.55
CA VAL A 30 -11.89 5.98 -25.85
C VAL A 30 -12.33 6.06 -24.39
N ASP A 31 -13.63 5.94 -24.11
CA ASP A 31 -14.18 6.02 -22.76
C ASP A 31 -13.73 4.82 -21.89
N THR A 32 -13.75 3.61 -22.44
CA THR A 32 -13.25 2.40 -21.77
C THR A 32 -11.75 2.46 -21.54
N ALA A 33 -10.96 2.82 -22.56
CA ALA A 33 -9.50 2.94 -22.42
C ALA A 33 -9.11 4.00 -21.38
N THR A 34 -9.80 5.14 -21.38
CA THR A 34 -9.61 6.20 -20.37
C THR A 34 -9.95 5.69 -18.98
N SER A 35 -11.09 5.01 -18.83
CA SER A 35 -11.53 4.46 -17.54
C SER A 35 -10.56 3.41 -17.00
N LEU A 36 -10.09 2.49 -17.85
CA LEU A 36 -9.09 1.48 -17.47
C LEU A 36 -7.77 2.12 -17.04
N THR A 37 -7.33 3.17 -17.73
CA THR A 37 -6.12 3.91 -17.37
C THR A 37 -6.27 4.57 -16.00
N LEU A 38 -7.42 5.19 -15.72
CA LEU A 38 -7.69 5.81 -14.42
C LEU A 38 -7.76 4.76 -13.30
N ILE A 39 -8.38 3.61 -13.56
CA ILE A 39 -8.44 2.49 -12.61
C ILE A 39 -7.02 1.99 -12.30
N TYR A 40 -6.18 1.83 -13.33
CA TYR A 40 -4.79 1.41 -13.16
C TYR A 40 -4.00 2.37 -12.27
N ILE A 41 -4.06 3.69 -12.55
CA ILE A 41 -3.38 4.71 -11.72
C ILE A 41 -3.90 4.68 -10.28
N ALA A 42 -5.22 4.55 -10.10
CA ALA A 42 -5.82 4.47 -8.77
C ALA A 42 -5.35 3.22 -8.00
N TRP A 43 -5.13 2.11 -8.70
CA TRP A 43 -4.62 0.88 -8.11
C TRP A 43 -3.18 1.03 -7.62
N GLU A 44 -2.29 1.59 -8.45
CA GLU A 44 -0.89 1.86 -8.11
C GLU A 44 -0.77 2.79 -6.88
N TYR A 45 -1.59 3.84 -6.84
CA TYR A 45 -1.65 4.74 -5.69
C TYR A 45 -2.09 4.01 -4.41
N LYS A 46 -3.12 3.17 -4.50
CA LYS A 46 -3.60 2.39 -3.34
C LYS A 46 -2.53 1.43 -2.83
N ILE A 47 -1.82 0.73 -3.71
CA ILE A 47 -0.71 -0.16 -3.32
C ILE A 47 0.33 0.63 -2.51
N SER A 48 0.75 1.78 -3.02
CA SER A 48 1.75 2.62 -2.37
C SER A 48 1.35 3.01 -0.94
N VAL A 49 0.08 3.36 -0.74
CA VAL A 49 -0.48 3.69 0.58
C VAL A 49 -0.48 2.47 1.51
N PHE A 50 -0.93 1.31 1.03
CA PHE A 50 -0.93 0.08 1.84
C PHE A 50 0.48 -0.37 2.23
N ALA A 51 1.44 -0.27 1.30
CA ALA A 51 2.84 -0.59 1.55
C ALA A 51 3.45 0.31 2.63
N PHE A 52 3.14 1.61 2.59
CA PHE A 52 3.57 2.56 3.61
C PHE A 52 3.01 2.22 4.99
N TYR A 53 1.70 1.97 5.10
CA TYR A 53 1.08 1.57 6.37
C TYR A 53 1.61 0.23 6.89
N SER A 54 1.85 -0.74 6.00
CA SER A 54 2.44 -2.02 6.34
C SER A 54 3.85 -1.84 6.90
N ALA A 55 4.68 -1.00 6.27
CA ALA A 55 6.03 -0.69 6.73
C ALA A 55 6.06 -0.02 8.10
N LEU A 56 5.20 0.99 8.33
CA LEU A 56 5.07 1.64 9.64
C LEU A 56 4.67 0.66 10.74
N ARG A 57 3.66 -0.18 10.47
CA ARG A 57 3.20 -1.18 11.43
C ARG A 57 4.28 -2.23 11.71
N GLY A 58 4.96 -2.71 10.67
CA GLY A 58 6.05 -3.67 10.78
C GLY A 58 7.23 -3.13 11.58
N GLY A 59 7.63 -1.88 11.31
CA GLY A 59 8.70 -1.20 12.05
C GLY A 59 8.37 -1.04 13.53
N ARG A 60 7.14 -0.66 13.87
CA ARG A 60 6.69 -0.57 15.28
C ARG A 60 6.74 -1.92 15.99
N VAL A 61 6.16 -2.96 15.39
CA VAL A 61 6.16 -4.32 15.97
C VAL A 61 7.59 -4.84 16.15
N PHE A 62 8.48 -4.54 15.20
CA PHE A 62 9.89 -4.91 15.30
C PHE A 62 10.59 -4.18 16.45
N ALA A 63 10.39 -2.87 16.59
CA ALA A 63 10.96 -2.10 17.69
C ALA A 63 10.46 -2.64 19.04
N ASP A 64 9.14 -2.77 19.21
CA ASP A 64 8.52 -3.30 20.43
C ASP A 64 9.13 -4.66 20.84
N ALA A 65 9.27 -5.58 19.87
CA ALA A 65 9.86 -6.89 20.09
C ALA A 65 11.36 -6.84 20.42
N LEU A 66 12.12 -5.98 19.72
CA LEU A 66 13.56 -5.82 19.94
C LEU A 66 13.84 -5.35 21.37
N PHE A 67 13.13 -4.31 21.82
CA PHE A 67 13.31 -3.81 23.18
C PHE A 67 12.79 -4.77 24.24
N ALA A 68 11.68 -5.48 23.98
CA ALA A 68 11.19 -6.52 24.89
C ALA A 68 12.27 -7.59 25.14
N ILE A 69 12.95 -8.04 24.08
CA ILE A 69 14.06 -9.01 24.18
C ILE A 69 15.24 -8.42 24.97
N ILE A 70 15.61 -7.16 24.73
CA ILE A 70 16.73 -6.52 25.44
C ILE A 70 16.42 -6.38 26.93
N VAL A 71 15.22 -5.93 27.29
CA VAL A 71 14.78 -5.76 28.68
C VAL A 71 14.68 -7.11 29.41
N GLU A 72 14.12 -8.14 28.76
CA GLU A 72 14.04 -9.48 29.33
C GLU A 72 15.44 -10.04 29.65
N ASN A 73 16.39 -9.85 28.74
CA ASN A 73 17.77 -10.29 28.96
C ASN A 73 18.53 -9.46 29.99
N ALA A 74 18.28 -8.15 30.06
CA ALA A 74 18.84 -7.28 31.09
C ALA A 74 18.36 -7.71 32.49
N LYS A 75 17.08 -8.09 32.62
CA LYS A 75 16.53 -8.69 33.85
C LYS A 75 17.18 -10.03 34.20
N ALA A 76 17.57 -10.82 33.21
CA ALA A 76 18.31 -12.06 33.39
C ALA A 76 19.81 -11.86 33.72
N GLY A 77 20.28 -10.61 33.82
CA GLY A 77 21.67 -10.27 34.16
C GLY A 77 22.63 -10.23 32.96
N ASN A 78 22.13 -10.45 31.73
CA ASN A 78 22.89 -10.35 30.49
C ASN A 78 22.68 -8.98 29.87
N ASN A 79 23.64 -8.08 30.05
CA ASN A 79 23.52 -6.71 29.58
C ASN A 79 24.03 -6.59 28.13
N TYR A 80 23.14 -6.80 27.15
CA TYR A 80 23.46 -6.65 25.73
C TYR A 80 23.66 -5.18 25.29
N CYS A 81 23.11 -4.23 26.05
CA CYS A 81 23.22 -2.82 25.74
C CYS A 81 23.44 -2.01 27.03
N PRO A 82 24.46 -1.12 27.11
CA PRO A 82 24.72 -0.33 28.30
C PRO A 82 23.70 0.79 28.53
N ILE A 83 22.86 1.10 27.53
CA ILE A 83 21.90 2.20 27.55
C ILE A 83 20.51 1.76 28.05
N ILE A 84 20.17 0.48 27.88
CA ILE A 84 18.84 -0.08 28.15
C ILE A 84 18.95 -0.99 29.37
N GLY A 85 18.39 -0.54 30.49
CA GLY A 85 18.37 -1.28 31.74
C GLY A 85 17.11 -2.15 31.93
N PRO A 86 17.04 -2.91 33.03
CA PRO A 86 15.89 -3.76 33.37
C PRO A 86 14.59 -2.98 33.66
N ASP A 87 14.70 -1.70 34.05
CA ASP A 87 13.57 -0.80 34.35
C ASP A 87 13.23 0.13 33.19
N TRP A 88 13.72 -0.17 31.97
CA TRP A 88 13.48 0.66 30.80
C TRP A 88 12.01 0.52 30.33
N ASP A 89 11.31 1.65 30.23
CA ASP A 89 9.95 1.74 29.69
C ASP A 89 9.98 2.30 28.26
N PRO A 90 9.42 1.58 27.27
CA PRO A 90 9.26 2.11 25.91
C PRO A 90 8.53 3.45 25.85
N ASN A 91 7.55 3.69 26.72
CA ASN A 91 6.69 4.89 26.63
C ASN A 91 7.38 6.19 27.10
N GLU A 92 8.49 6.10 27.82
CA GLU A 92 9.25 7.25 28.31
C GLU A 92 10.42 7.61 27.40
N SER A 93 10.77 6.73 26.46
CA SER A 93 11.93 6.86 25.59
C SER A 93 11.50 7.20 24.16
N VAL A 94 12.33 7.97 23.46
CA VAL A 94 12.14 8.25 22.01
C VAL A 94 12.92 7.24 21.15
N LEU A 95 13.71 6.39 21.79
CA LEU A 95 14.66 5.50 21.12
C LEU A 95 13.95 4.37 20.36
N ASP A 96 12.83 3.89 20.89
CA ASP A 96 11.96 2.91 20.23
C ASP A 96 11.27 3.48 18.99
N GLU A 97 10.79 4.71 19.07
CA GLU A 97 10.17 5.42 17.96
C GLU A 97 11.20 5.67 16.83
N VAL A 98 12.41 6.10 17.18
CA VAL A 98 13.49 6.30 16.20
C VAL A 98 13.85 4.99 15.49
N ILE A 99 14.06 3.91 16.24
CA ILE A 99 14.36 2.60 15.64
C ILE A 99 13.17 2.11 14.80
N GLY A 100 11.95 2.26 15.29
CA GLY A 100 10.73 1.89 14.58
C GLY A 100 10.61 2.62 13.24
N PHE A 101 10.85 3.93 13.20
CA PHE A 101 10.82 4.71 11.95
C PHE A 101 11.98 4.37 11.01
N LEU A 102 13.17 4.12 11.53
CA LEU A 102 14.31 3.70 10.69
C LEU A 102 14.02 2.38 10.00
N ILE A 103 13.56 1.37 10.75
CA ILE A 103 13.19 0.06 10.21
C ILE A 103 12.00 0.18 9.26
N ALA A 104 10.98 0.99 9.59
CA ALA A 104 9.87 1.25 8.69
C ALA A 104 10.33 1.90 7.37
N SER A 105 11.24 2.86 7.41
CA SER A 105 11.78 3.51 6.21
C SER A 105 12.53 2.51 5.32
N GLN A 106 13.33 1.64 5.93
CA GLN A 106 14.05 0.58 5.23
C GLN A 106 13.07 -0.44 4.62
N GLY A 107 12.04 -0.84 5.36
CA GLY A 107 11.00 -1.75 4.89
C GLY A 107 10.17 -1.17 3.74
N PHE A 108 9.92 0.15 3.73
CA PHE A 108 9.22 0.82 2.63
C PHE A 108 10.10 0.92 1.39
N ILE A 109 11.37 1.33 1.54
CA ILE A 109 12.32 1.36 0.41
C ILE A 109 12.47 -0.03 -0.20
N PHE A 110 12.59 -1.07 0.64
CA PHE A 110 12.65 -2.45 0.16
C PHE A 110 11.42 -2.81 -0.68
N GLN A 111 10.20 -2.52 -0.21
CA GLN A 111 8.98 -2.74 -0.97
C GLN A 111 8.95 -1.99 -2.30
N CYS A 112 9.41 -0.73 -2.35
CA CYS A 112 9.52 0.03 -3.59
C CYS A 112 10.54 -0.56 -4.57
N THR A 113 11.66 -1.09 -4.08
CA THR A 113 12.67 -1.72 -4.96
C THR A 113 12.24 -3.07 -5.53
N GLN A 114 11.22 -3.70 -4.94
CA GLN A 114 10.69 -4.99 -5.37
C GLN A 114 9.34 -4.84 -6.08
N ASP A 115 8.96 -3.63 -6.50
CA ASP A 115 7.68 -3.34 -7.17
C ASP A 115 6.45 -3.84 -6.38
N TYR A 116 6.56 -3.85 -5.04
CA TYR A 116 5.54 -4.38 -4.13
C TYR A 116 5.22 -5.87 -4.32
N GLU A 117 6.08 -6.60 -5.02
CA GLU A 117 6.00 -8.05 -5.17
C GLU A 117 6.92 -8.77 -4.18
N LEU A 118 6.52 -9.99 -3.81
CA LEU A 118 7.32 -10.84 -2.94
C LEU A 118 8.39 -11.56 -3.76
N PRO A 119 9.69 -11.39 -3.48
CA PRO A 119 10.73 -12.12 -4.18
C PRO A 119 10.67 -13.61 -3.84
N PHE A 120 11.07 -14.45 -4.79
CA PHE A 120 11.26 -15.88 -4.54
C PHE A 120 12.44 -16.08 -3.56
N PRO A 121 12.33 -16.96 -2.53
CA PRO A 121 11.25 -17.91 -2.24
C PRO A 121 10.20 -17.42 -1.23
N ILE A 122 10.31 -16.16 -0.78
CA ILE A 122 9.43 -15.59 0.25
C ILE A 122 7.97 -15.61 -0.23
N ASN A 123 7.73 -15.45 -1.53
CA ASN A 123 6.40 -15.59 -2.14
C ASN A 123 5.72 -16.94 -1.84
N PHE A 124 6.47 -18.04 -1.83
CA PHE A 124 5.94 -19.38 -1.57
C PHE A 124 5.65 -19.55 -0.07
N LEU A 125 6.57 -19.09 0.78
CA LEU A 125 6.41 -19.14 2.22
C LEU A 125 5.21 -18.30 2.70
N LEU A 126 5.02 -17.12 2.13
CA LEU A 126 3.97 -16.18 2.48
C LEU A 126 2.74 -16.26 1.54
N PHE A 127 2.62 -17.33 0.76
CA PHE A 127 1.48 -17.54 -0.12
C PHE A 127 0.12 -17.49 0.62
N PRO A 128 -0.06 -18.11 1.82
CA PRO A 128 -1.31 -18.00 2.56
C PRO A 128 -1.65 -16.55 2.95
N PHE A 129 -0.65 -15.75 3.30
CA PHE A 129 -0.83 -14.33 3.65
C PHE A 129 -1.19 -13.49 2.42
N THR A 130 -0.65 -13.84 1.25
CA THR A 130 -0.97 -13.19 -0.02
C THR A 130 -2.46 -13.36 -0.37
N ILE A 131 -3.05 -14.53 -0.07
CA ILE A 131 -4.50 -14.75 -0.25
C ILE A 131 -5.30 -13.82 0.67
N VAL A 132 -4.93 -13.74 1.95
CA VAL A 132 -5.63 -12.89 2.94
C VAL A 132 -5.53 -11.41 2.54
N GLU A 133 -4.37 -10.95 2.08
CA GLU A 133 -4.20 -9.58 1.61
C GLU A 133 -5.15 -9.26 0.45
N ASN A 134 -5.22 -10.16 -0.54
CA ASN A 134 -6.13 -10.00 -1.67
C ASN A 134 -7.60 -9.96 -1.24
N MET A 135 -7.98 -10.74 -0.22
CA MET A 135 -9.32 -10.67 0.37
C MET A 135 -9.62 -9.33 1.05
N ILE A 136 -8.68 -8.81 1.85
CA ILE A 136 -8.84 -7.51 2.51
C ILE A 136 -8.93 -6.39 1.47
N ARG A 137 -8.10 -6.45 0.43
CA ARG A 137 -8.11 -5.47 -0.67
C ARG A 137 -9.44 -5.46 -1.43
N ALA A 138 -10.02 -6.64 -1.67
CA ALA A 138 -11.35 -6.75 -2.26
C ALA A 138 -12.43 -6.13 -1.34
N GLN A 139 -12.38 -6.40 -0.03
CA GLN A 139 -13.32 -5.83 0.93
C GLN A 139 -13.22 -4.30 1.02
N VAL A 140 -12.02 -3.72 1.08
CA VAL A 140 -11.82 -2.26 1.11
C VAL A 140 -12.34 -1.61 -0.18
N THR A 141 -12.16 -2.29 -1.32
CA THR A 141 -12.67 -1.80 -2.60
C THR A 141 -14.20 -1.76 -2.62
N ASN A 142 -14.86 -2.82 -2.12
CA ASN A 142 -16.31 -2.90 -2.05
C ASN A 142 -16.90 -1.94 -0.99
N GLY A 143 -16.26 -1.79 0.17
CA GLY A 143 -16.72 -0.90 1.23
C GLY A 143 -16.66 0.60 0.89
N ALA A 144 -15.75 0.99 -0.01
CA ALA A 144 -15.72 2.36 -0.53
C ALA A 144 -16.97 2.70 -1.36
N GLU A 145 -17.51 1.72 -2.10
CA GLU A 145 -18.74 1.89 -2.88
C GLU A 145 -19.94 2.16 -1.97
N ASP A 146 -20.09 1.41 -0.88
CA ASP A 146 -21.16 1.60 0.11
C ASP A 146 -21.14 2.98 0.78
N SER A 147 -19.95 3.58 0.97
CA SER A 147 -19.81 4.88 1.62
C SER A 147 -20.30 6.06 0.77
N LEU A 148 -20.29 5.93 -0.56
CA LEU A 148 -20.78 6.95 -1.49
C LEU A 148 -22.31 7.01 -1.56
N TYR A 149 -23.01 5.95 -1.14
CA TYR A 149 -24.48 5.87 -1.12
C TYR A 149 -25.10 6.16 0.25
N ARG A 150 -24.29 6.40 1.30
CA ARG A 150 -24.82 6.81 2.61
C ARG A 150 -24.99 8.33 2.63
N PRO A 151 -26.20 8.85 2.91
CA PRO A 151 -26.35 10.27 3.17
C PRO A 151 -25.48 10.63 4.38
N VAL A 152 -24.61 11.62 4.21
CA VAL A 152 -23.81 12.19 5.31
C VAL A 152 -24.79 12.69 6.37
N PRO A 153 -24.72 12.22 7.63
CA PRO A 153 -25.53 12.79 8.68
C PRO A 153 -25.06 14.23 8.87
N ILE A 154 -25.90 15.17 8.44
CA ILE A 154 -25.77 16.59 8.75
C ILE A 154 -26.04 16.69 10.25
N PHE A 155 -24.97 16.77 11.05
CA PHE A 155 -25.03 17.28 12.41
C PHE A 155 -24.79 18.78 12.40
#